data_AF-E6ZUZ9-F1
#
_entry.id   AF-E6ZUZ9-F1
#
_cell.length_a   1.000
_cell.length_b   1.000
_cell.length_c   1.000
_cell.angle_alpha   90.00
_cell.angle_beta   90.00
_cell.angle_gamma   90.00
#
_symmetry.space_group_name_H-M   'P 1'
#
loop_
_entity.id
_entity.type
_entity.pdbx_description
1 polymer ?
#
loop_
_entity_poly.entity_id
_entity_poly.type
_entity_poly.pdbx_seq_one_letter_code
_entity_poly.pdbx_strand_id
1 'polypeptide(L)'
;MKLQTALTTVALSLLSMGTVSAGWQPYSPGHSYEDYCTAGGAQVATPHACFEVPLGAIAMISSRSQFTGYLQARGDTAHIAFLLNGQDAVLYIKEYVLRVKFIKTGCVETDISNDGGSLENPTICGDGPWDLPSYLWE
;
A
#
# COMPACT_ATOMS: atom_id res chain seq x y z
N MET A 1 10.48 -36.19 25.91
CA MET A 1 9.39 -35.22 25.73
C MET A 1 9.29 -34.90 24.25
N LYS A 2 8.10 -35.06 23.63
CA LYS A 2 7.86 -34.78 22.21
C LYS A 2 7.17 -33.42 22.11
N LEU A 3 7.83 -32.43 21.52
CA LEU A 3 7.26 -31.12 21.20
C LEU A 3 6.40 -31.27 19.94
N GLN A 4 5.08 -31.27 20.12
CA GLN A 4 4.13 -31.13 19.02
C GLN A 4 3.87 -29.63 18.83
N THR A 5 4.57 -29.04 17.87
CA THR A 5 4.33 -27.66 17.44
C THR A 5 3.13 -27.65 16.50
N ALA A 6 1.95 -27.36 17.04
CA ALA A 6 0.75 -27.13 16.25
C ALA A 6 0.81 -25.71 15.65
N LEU A 7 1.13 -25.61 14.36
CA LEU A 7 0.98 -24.39 13.57
C LEU A 7 -0.52 -24.20 13.29
N THR A 8 -1.16 -23.34 14.05
CA THR A 8 -2.50 -22.81 13.75
C THR A 8 -2.42 -21.87 12.55
N THR A 9 -2.79 -22.37 11.38
CA THR A 9 -3.00 -21.58 10.17
C THR A 9 -4.28 -20.76 10.35
N VAL A 10 -4.15 -19.45 10.63
CA VAL A 10 -5.30 -18.54 10.64
C VAL A 10 -5.66 -18.24 9.18
N ALA A 11 -6.71 -18.88 8.69
CA ALA A 11 -7.26 -18.61 7.37
C ALA A 11 -8.04 -17.28 7.41
N LEU A 12 -7.44 -16.22 6.87
CA LEU A 12 -8.10 -14.94 6.65
C LEU A 12 -8.91 -15.02 5.34
N SER A 13 -10.18 -15.36 5.44
CA SER A 13 -11.09 -15.41 4.29
C SER A 13 -11.54 -14.00 3.91
N LEU A 14 -10.78 -13.35 3.01
CA LEU A 14 -11.19 -12.12 2.35
C LEU A 14 -12.09 -12.47 1.16
N LEU A 15 -13.37 -12.12 1.28
CA LEU A 15 -14.42 -12.31 0.29
C LEU A 15 -14.02 -11.64 -1.04
N SER A 16 -13.83 -12.45 -2.08
CA SER A 16 -13.73 -11.99 -3.46
C SER A 16 -15.11 -11.97 -4.10
N MET A 17 -15.45 -10.87 -4.77
CA MET A 17 -16.08 -10.82 -6.11
C MET A 17 -16.66 -9.41 -6.34
N GLY A 18 -15.98 -8.65 -7.17
CA GLY A 18 -16.44 -7.38 -7.73
C GLY A 18 -15.44 -6.94 -8.79
N THR A 19 -15.93 -6.58 -9.97
CA THR A 19 -15.18 -6.01 -11.10
C THR A 19 -14.09 -5.04 -10.61
N VAL A 20 -12.87 -5.09 -11.18
CA VAL A 20 -11.66 -4.29 -10.84
C VAL A 20 -11.93 -2.79 -10.78
N SER A 21 -12.67 -2.39 -9.75
CA SER A 21 -12.53 -1.13 -9.06
C SER A 21 -11.14 -1.19 -8.48
N ALA A 22 -10.32 -0.24 -8.89
CA ALA A 22 -9.13 0.11 -8.18
C ALA A 22 -9.35 -0.04 -6.65
N GLY A 23 -8.53 -0.85 -5.99
CA GLY A 23 -8.72 -1.25 -4.60
C GLY A 23 -7.75 -2.34 -4.13
N TRP A 24 -7.90 -2.71 -2.87
CA TRP A 24 -7.10 -3.73 -2.20
C TRP A 24 -7.31 -5.10 -2.83
N GLN A 25 -6.20 -5.73 -3.24
CA GLN A 25 -6.16 -7.09 -3.76
C GLN A 25 -6.08 -8.10 -2.61
N PRO A 26 -6.69 -9.28 -2.76
CA PRO A 26 -6.54 -10.35 -1.80
C PRO A 26 -5.09 -10.84 -1.77
N TYR A 27 -4.60 -11.19 -0.58
CA TYR A 27 -3.31 -11.84 -0.42
C TYR A 27 -3.27 -13.18 -1.15
N SER A 28 -2.15 -13.47 -1.82
CA SER A 28 -1.79 -14.82 -2.26
C SER A 28 -0.27 -14.97 -2.31
N PRO A 29 0.28 -16.20 -2.26
CA PRO A 29 1.73 -16.40 -2.36
C PRO A 29 2.30 -15.76 -3.66
N GLY A 30 3.32 -14.91 -3.52
CA GLY A 30 3.91 -14.15 -4.63
C GLY A 30 3.21 -12.82 -4.93
N HIS A 31 2.15 -12.49 -4.17
CA HIS A 31 1.26 -11.34 -4.33
C HIS A 31 0.81 -10.84 -2.94
N SER A 32 1.73 -10.18 -2.24
CA SER A 32 1.57 -9.69 -0.88
C SER A 32 2.44 -8.46 -0.64
N TYR A 33 2.23 -7.70 0.45
CA TYR A 33 3.14 -6.61 0.80
C TYR A 33 4.60 -7.06 0.82
N GLU A 34 4.90 -8.20 1.42
CA GLU A 34 6.27 -8.73 1.54
C GLU A 34 6.92 -9.06 0.20
N ASP A 35 6.13 -9.56 -0.76
CA ASP A 35 6.65 -9.90 -2.08
C ASP A 35 7.15 -8.67 -2.84
N TYR A 36 6.51 -7.50 -2.62
CA TYR A 36 6.91 -6.24 -3.26
C TYR A 36 7.91 -5.44 -2.40
N CYS A 37 7.67 -5.33 -1.09
CA CYS A 37 8.28 -4.34 -0.20
C CYS A 37 9.34 -4.88 0.76
N THR A 38 9.80 -6.12 0.59
CA THR A 38 10.88 -6.70 1.40
C THR A 38 12.07 -7.06 0.52
N ALA A 39 13.30 -6.84 1.02
CA ALA A 39 14.51 -7.21 0.31
C ALA A 39 14.50 -8.70 -0.08
N GLY A 40 14.71 -8.98 -1.38
CA GLY A 40 14.64 -10.33 -1.94
C GLY A 40 13.22 -10.86 -2.19
N GLY A 41 12.19 -10.02 -2.01
CA GLY A 41 10.81 -10.35 -2.36
C GLY A 41 10.66 -10.68 -3.86
N ALA A 42 9.69 -11.54 -4.18
CA ALA A 42 9.53 -12.06 -5.54
C ALA A 42 9.14 -10.99 -6.58
N GLN A 43 8.65 -9.83 -6.13
CA GLN A 43 8.08 -8.76 -6.96
C GLN A 43 8.79 -7.41 -6.80
N VAL A 44 9.94 -7.35 -6.13
CA VAL A 44 10.69 -6.09 -5.90
C VAL A 44 11.06 -5.34 -7.19
N ALA A 45 11.19 -6.05 -8.30
CA ALA A 45 11.50 -5.46 -9.60
C ALA A 45 10.27 -4.87 -10.32
N THR A 46 9.06 -5.19 -9.86
CA THR A 46 7.81 -4.67 -10.41
C THR A 46 7.60 -3.22 -9.97
N PRO A 47 7.16 -2.29 -10.82
CA PRO A 47 6.82 -0.93 -10.41
C PRO A 47 5.81 -0.88 -9.26
N HIS A 48 6.26 -0.44 -8.09
CA HIS A 48 5.42 -0.37 -6.89
C HIS A 48 5.88 0.75 -5.94
N ALA A 49 5.07 1.03 -4.93
CA ALA A 49 5.39 1.93 -3.82
C ALA A 49 4.97 1.31 -2.49
N CYS A 50 5.80 1.45 -1.47
CA CYS A 50 5.61 0.85 -0.15
C CYS A 50 5.35 1.92 0.89
N PHE A 51 4.30 1.75 1.70
CA PHE A 51 3.96 2.69 2.77
C PHE A 51 3.61 1.96 4.06
N GLU A 52 3.88 2.64 5.17
CA GLU A 52 3.39 2.29 6.49
C GLU A 52 2.50 3.42 7.01
N VAL A 53 1.31 3.07 7.48
CA VAL A 53 0.32 4.02 8.01
C VAL A 53 -0.37 3.45 9.24
N PRO A 54 -0.94 4.30 10.13
CA PRO A 54 -1.77 3.80 11.22
C PRO A 54 -2.92 2.94 10.69
N LEU A 55 -3.25 1.82 11.33
CA LEU A 55 -4.31 0.92 10.85
C LEU A 55 -5.67 1.63 10.71
N GLY A 56 -5.97 2.58 11.60
CA GLY A 56 -7.17 3.42 11.54
C GLY A 56 -7.24 4.34 10.32
N ALA A 57 -6.10 4.68 9.71
CA ALA A 57 -6.04 5.51 8.51
C ALA A 57 -6.72 4.84 7.31
N ILE A 58 -6.74 3.50 7.26
CA ILE A 58 -7.37 2.75 6.16
C ILE A 58 -8.86 3.07 6.05
N ALA A 59 -9.54 3.33 7.18
CA ALA A 59 -10.96 3.70 7.19
C ALA A 59 -11.22 5.12 6.64
N MET A 60 -10.19 5.95 6.50
CA MET A 60 -10.28 7.31 5.97
C MET A 60 -10.08 7.37 4.45
N ILE A 61 -9.62 6.26 3.85
CA ILE A 61 -9.44 6.16 2.40
C ILE A 61 -10.80 6.07 1.73
N SER A 62 -11.09 7.04 0.87
CA SER A 62 -12.34 7.14 0.13
C SER A 62 -12.44 6.04 -0.93
N SER A 63 -13.67 5.57 -1.17
CA SER A 63 -13.99 4.68 -2.31
C SER A 63 -13.79 5.34 -3.68
N ARG A 64 -13.55 6.66 -3.74
CA ARG A 64 -13.17 7.38 -4.97
C ARG A 64 -11.71 7.14 -5.37
N SER A 65 -10.91 6.52 -4.49
CA SER A 65 -9.51 6.21 -4.75
C SER A 65 -9.34 5.28 -5.95
N GLN A 66 -8.23 5.50 -6.66
CA GLN A 66 -7.86 4.80 -7.89
C GLN A 66 -6.46 4.22 -7.74
N PHE A 67 -6.33 3.06 -7.11
CA PHE A 67 -5.06 2.33 -7.01
C PHE A 67 -5.29 0.83 -7.19
N THR A 68 -4.24 0.05 -7.40
CA THR A 68 -4.27 -1.40 -7.14
C THR A 68 -3.18 -1.66 -6.12
N GLY A 69 -3.43 -2.47 -5.11
CA GLY A 69 -2.41 -2.70 -4.10
C GLY A 69 -2.73 -3.79 -3.11
N TYR A 70 -1.74 -4.16 -2.30
CA TYR A 70 -1.89 -5.11 -1.22
C TYR A 70 -1.85 -4.37 0.12
N LEU A 71 -2.70 -4.83 1.04
CA LEU A 71 -2.77 -4.32 2.40
C LEU A 71 -2.49 -5.49 3.35
N GLN A 72 -1.66 -5.23 4.35
CA GLN A 72 -1.44 -6.15 5.45
C GLN A 72 -1.43 -5.39 6.77
N ALA A 73 -2.31 -5.77 7.69
CA ALA A 73 -2.30 -5.23 9.05
C ALA A 73 -1.27 -5.99 9.91
N ARG A 74 -0.44 -5.26 10.65
CA ARG A 74 0.48 -5.80 11.66
C ARG A 74 0.41 -4.95 12.92
N GLY A 75 -0.28 -5.46 13.94
CA GLY A 75 -0.57 -4.65 15.14
C GLY A 75 -1.41 -3.43 14.79
N ASP A 76 -0.95 -2.25 15.21
CA ASP A 76 -1.63 -0.97 14.99
C ASP A 76 -1.20 -0.27 13.68
N THR A 77 -0.42 -0.95 12.84
CA THR A 77 0.09 -0.43 11.56
C THR A 77 -0.49 -1.22 10.39
N ALA A 78 -0.80 -0.51 9.31
CA ALA A 78 -1.11 -1.05 8.00
C ALA A 78 0.09 -0.87 7.06
N HIS A 79 0.55 -1.99 6.51
CA HIS A 79 1.59 -2.05 5.49
C HIS A 79 0.93 -2.14 4.11
N ILE A 80 1.34 -1.26 3.21
CA ILE A 80 0.68 -1.02 1.94
C ILE A 80 1.69 -1.15 0.81
N ALA A 81 1.36 -1.93 -0.22
CA ALA A 81 2.08 -1.96 -1.48
C ALA A 81 1.15 -1.49 -2.61
N PHE A 82 1.38 -0.31 -3.19
CA PHE A 82 0.68 0.11 -4.41
C PHE A 82 1.41 -0.38 -5.64
N LEU A 83 0.65 -0.95 -6.58
CA LEU A 83 1.13 -1.39 -7.88
C LEU A 83 0.98 -0.25 -8.89
N LEU A 84 2.06 0.10 -9.55
CA LEU A 84 2.14 1.21 -10.50
C LEU A 84 2.27 0.65 -11.93
N ASN A 85 1.28 -0.15 -12.35
CA ASN A 85 1.25 -0.90 -13.62
C ASN A 85 1.10 0.01 -14.86
N GLY A 86 1.98 0.99 -15.03
CA GLY A 86 1.91 2.02 -16.08
C GLY A 86 0.87 3.10 -15.82
N GLN A 87 0.28 3.14 -14.62
CA GLN A 87 -0.69 4.15 -14.19
C GLN A 87 -0.32 4.67 -12.80
N ASP A 88 -0.67 5.92 -12.53
CA ASP A 88 -0.56 6.53 -11.20
C ASP A 88 -1.53 5.83 -10.23
N ALA A 89 -1.12 5.66 -8.97
CA ALA A 89 -2.05 5.38 -7.89
C ALA A 89 -2.55 6.71 -7.30
N VAL A 90 -3.85 6.84 -7.08
CA VAL A 90 -4.47 8.03 -6.49
C VAL A 90 -5.28 7.61 -5.27
N LEU A 91 -4.97 8.17 -4.12
CA LEU A 91 -5.70 7.97 -2.87
C LEU A 91 -6.33 9.28 -2.45
N TYR A 92 -7.63 9.22 -2.20
CA TYR A 92 -8.37 10.32 -1.58
C TYR A 92 -8.53 9.98 -0.10
N ILE A 93 -7.99 10.82 0.77
CA ILE A 93 -7.96 10.63 2.22
C ILE A 93 -8.50 11.91 2.84
N LYS A 94 -9.71 11.87 3.41
CA LYS A 94 -10.42 13.08 3.88
C LYS A 94 -10.42 14.19 2.80
N GLU A 95 -9.88 15.37 3.08
CA GLU A 95 -9.69 16.49 2.15
C GLU A 95 -8.41 16.41 1.28
N TYR A 96 -7.54 15.44 1.53
CA TYR A 96 -6.26 15.29 0.85
C TYR A 96 -6.32 14.31 -0.31
N VAL A 97 -5.43 14.52 -1.27
CA VAL A 97 -5.18 13.62 -2.41
C VAL A 97 -3.70 13.28 -2.41
N LEU A 98 -3.39 12.00 -2.27
CA LEU A 98 -2.06 11.44 -2.50
C LEU A 98 -2.04 10.81 -3.90
N ARG A 99 -1.26 11.38 -4.81
CA ARG A 99 -0.95 10.77 -6.10
C ARG A 99 0.45 10.17 -6.05
N VAL A 100 0.60 8.94 -6.50
CA VAL A 100 1.89 8.24 -6.57
C VAL A 100 2.15 7.89 -8.03
N LYS A 101 3.24 8.41 -8.59
CA LYS A 101 3.64 8.19 -9.97
C LYS A 101 4.92 7.40 -10.03
N PHE A 102 4.97 6.45 -10.96
CA PHE A 102 6.21 5.76 -11.27
C PHE A 102 7.15 6.68 -12.04
N ILE A 103 8.39 6.81 -11.57
CA ILE A 103 9.44 7.53 -12.32
C ILE A 103 10.36 6.51 -13.00
N LYS A 104 10.92 5.60 -12.21
CA LYS A 104 11.86 4.55 -12.65
C LYS A 104 11.88 3.44 -11.61
N THR A 105 12.45 2.29 -11.96
CA THR A 105 12.55 1.14 -11.03
C THR A 105 13.17 1.57 -9.70
N GLY A 106 12.48 1.25 -8.60
CA GLY A 106 12.89 1.61 -7.24
C GLY A 106 12.69 3.08 -6.86
N CYS A 107 12.02 3.90 -7.69
CA CYS A 107 11.72 5.29 -7.38
C CYS A 107 10.31 5.73 -7.83
N VAL A 108 9.64 6.48 -6.96
CA VAL A 108 8.31 7.04 -7.21
C VAL A 108 8.28 8.53 -6.87
N GLU A 109 7.45 9.28 -7.58
CA GLU A 109 7.06 10.64 -7.22
C GLU A 109 5.77 10.54 -6.41
N THR A 110 5.69 11.20 -5.27
CA THR A 110 4.40 11.42 -4.61
C THR A 110 4.02 12.89 -4.75
N ASP A 111 2.73 13.17 -4.87
CA ASP A 111 2.16 14.52 -4.86
C ASP A 111 1.00 14.51 -3.87
N ILE A 112 1.19 15.20 -2.75
CA ILE A 112 0.19 15.37 -1.71
C ILE A 112 -0.43 16.74 -1.93
N SER A 113 -1.74 16.79 -2.11
CA SER A 113 -2.47 18.02 -2.40
C SER A 113 -3.80 18.07 -1.65
N ASN A 114 -4.37 19.27 -1.56
CA ASN A 114 -5.75 19.50 -1.12
C ASN A 114 -6.39 20.61 -1.99
N ASP A 115 -7.56 21.12 -1.60
CA ASP A 115 -8.24 22.20 -2.32
C ASP A 115 -7.39 23.49 -2.46
N GLY A 116 -6.38 23.67 -1.60
CA GLY A 116 -5.43 24.78 -1.64
C GLY A 116 -4.25 24.60 -2.60
N GLY A 117 -4.09 23.42 -3.20
CA GLY A 117 -3.01 23.08 -4.13
C GLY A 117 -2.09 21.97 -3.63
N SER A 118 -0.94 21.83 -4.28
CA SER A 118 0.11 20.87 -3.88
C SER A 118 0.80 21.34 -2.60
N LEU A 119 0.92 20.43 -1.64
CA LEU A 119 1.55 20.64 -0.35
C LEU A 119 2.98 20.13 -0.37
N GLU A 120 3.18 18.91 -0.90
CA GLU A 120 4.46 18.22 -0.92
C GLU A 120 4.57 17.37 -2.19
N ASN A 121 5.77 17.33 -2.78
CA ASN A 121 6.07 16.48 -3.92
C ASN A 121 7.44 15.78 -3.79
N PRO A 122 7.61 14.85 -2.84
CA PRO A 122 8.88 14.16 -2.67
C PRO A 122 9.05 13.06 -3.72
N THR A 123 10.27 12.97 -4.25
CA THR A 123 10.73 11.75 -4.93
C THR A 123 11.28 10.79 -3.88
N ILE A 124 10.68 9.60 -3.82
CA ILE A 124 11.05 8.54 -2.87
C ILE A 124 11.76 7.46 -3.67
N CYS A 125 12.92 7.03 -3.19
CA CYS A 125 13.70 5.97 -3.80
C CYS A 125 14.15 4.96 -2.75
N GLY A 126 14.23 3.70 -3.15
CA GLY A 126 14.67 2.57 -2.32
C GLY A 126 13.57 1.54 -2.11
N ASP A 127 13.96 0.44 -1.48
CA ASP A 127 13.12 -0.76 -1.35
C ASP A 127 12.34 -0.80 -0.02
N GLY A 128 12.50 0.24 0.82
CA GLY A 128 11.87 0.33 2.14
C GLY A 128 10.51 1.05 2.09
N PRO A 129 9.66 0.81 3.09
CA PRO A 129 8.43 1.59 3.24
C PRO A 129 8.73 3.04 3.54
N TRP A 130 7.84 3.91 3.09
CA TRP A 130 7.85 5.32 3.45
C TRP A 130 6.70 5.66 4.37
N ASP A 131 7.01 6.45 5.40
CA ASP A 131 6.01 7.02 6.30
C ASP A 131 5.35 8.23 5.63
N LEU A 132 4.04 8.14 5.47
CA LEU A 132 3.25 9.26 4.99
C LEU A 132 3.05 10.31 6.10
N PRO A 133 2.99 11.61 5.77
CA PRO A 133 2.80 12.65 6.78
C PRO A 133 1.58 12.44 7.67
N SER A 134 1.72 12.68 8.99
CA SER A 134 0.67 12.35 9.97
C SER A 134 -0.62 13.16 9.79
N TYR A 135 -0.51 14.39 9.27
CA TYR A 135 -1.66 15.28 9.03
C TYR A 135 -2.69 14.71 8.05
N LEU A 136 -2.32 13.70 7.24
CA LEU A 136 -3.26 13.01 6.37
C LEU A 136 -4.32 12.23 7.16
N TRP A 137 -4.02 11.91 8.43
CA TRP A 137 -4.82 11.01 9.26
C TRP A 137 -5.42 11.69 10.50
N GLU A 138 -4.93 12.88 10.87
CA GLU A 138 -5.44 13.70 11.98
C GLU A 138 -6.79 14.34 11.62
#